data_AF-A0A939FHP8-F1
#
_entry.id   AF-A0A939FHP8-F1
#
_cell.length_a   1.000
_cell.length_b   1.000
_cell.length_c   1.000
_cell.angle_alpha   90.00
_cell.angle_beta   90.00
_cell.angle_gamma   90.00
#
_symmetry.space_group_name_H-M   'P 1'
#
loop_
_entity.id
_entity.type
_entity.pdbx_description
1 polymer ?
#
loop_
_entity_poly.entity_id
_entity_poly.type
_entity_poly.pdbx_seq_one_letter_code
_entity_poly.pdbx_strand_id
1 'polypeptide(L)' 'LNSARTGRMGDIVRTIQADQDRVIRAPHRGVLVVEGGPGTGKTAVALHRAAYLLYEYRELLARRAVLIVGP' A
#
# COMPACT_ATOMS: atom_id res chain seq x y z
N LEU A 1 -6.49 -27.11 -12.27
CA LEU A 1 -6.39 -25.78 -12.91
C LEU A 1 -7.81 -25.29 -13.23
N ASN A 2 -8.15 -24.06 -12.80
CA ASN A 2 -9.41 -23.33 -13.08
C ASN A 2 -10.72 -23.85 -12.46
N SER A 3 -10.91 -23.63 -11.16
CA SER A 3 -12.25 -23.56 -10.56
C SER A 3 -12.72 -22.09 -10.55
N ALA A 4 -13.68 -21.78 -11.44
CA ALA A 4 -14.57 -20.62 -11.45
C ALA A 4 -14.00 -19.25 -11.00
N ARG A 5 -13.30 -18.54 -11.90
CA ARG A 5 -13.11 -17.07 -11.83
C ARG A 5 -14.43 -16.36 -12.17
N THR A 6 -15.42 -16.46 -11.30
CA THR A 6 -16.72 -15.79 -11.46
C THR A 6 -16.68 -14.46 -10.69
N GLY A 7 -17.29 -13.41 -11.27
CA GLY A 7 -17.05 -11.98 -10.97
C GLY A 7 -16.85 -11.55 -9.52
N ARG A 8 -17.38 -12.29 -8.53
CA ARG A 8 -17.16 -12.08 -7.10
C ARG A 8 -15.67 -12.04 -6.71
N MET A 9 -14.83 -12.93 -7.23
CA MET A 9 -13.38 -12.86 -6.94
C MET A 9 -12.75 -11.59 -7.53
N GLY A 10 -13.18 -11.19 -8.73
CA GLY A 10 -12.74 -9.94 -9.35
C GLY A 10 -13.15 -8.71 -8.54
N ASP A 11 -14.37 -8.70 -8.00
CA ASP A 11 -14.86 -7.61 -7.15
C ASP A 11 -14.12 -7.52 -5.81
N ILE A 12 -13.78 -8.66 -5.20
CA ILE A 12 -12.97 -8.71 -3.98
C ILE A 12 -11.57 -8.16 -4.25
N VAL A 13 -10.90 -8.62 -5.31
CA VAL A 13 -9.56 -8.12 -5.68
C VAL A 13 -9.59 -6.62 -5.95
N ARG A 14 -10.60 -6.13 -6.67
CA ARG A 14 -10.77 -4.70 -6.94
C ARG A 14 -10.93 -3.90 -5.66
N THR A 15 -11.72 -4.40 -4.71
CA THR A 15 -11.91 -3.74 -3.41
C THR A 15 -10.61 -3.72 -2.61
N ILE A 16 -9.89 -4.83 -2.56
CA ILE A 16 -8.56 -4.91 -1.92
C ILE A 16 -7.61 -3.89 -2.56
N GLN A 17 -7.56 -3.82 -3.90
CA GLN A 17 -6.71 -2.86 -4.61
C GLN A 17 -7.09 -1.41 -4.30
N ALA A 18 -8.38 -1.10 -4.20
CA ALA A 18 -8.85 0.23 -3.83
C ALA A 18 -8.45 0.60 -2.39
N ASP A 19 -8.56 -0.35 -1.45
CA ASP A 19 -8.12 -0.13 -0.06
C ASP A 19 -6.59 0.04 0.03
N GLN A 20 -5.82 -0.73 -0.76
CA GLN A 20 -4.38 -0.58 -0.86
C GLN A 20 -3.97 0.78 -1.43
N ASP A 21 -4.62 1.27 -2.49
CA ASP A 21 -4.37 2.61 -3.05
C ASP A 21 -4.68 3.71 -2.03
N ARG A 22 -5.76 3.56 -1.25
CA ARG A 22 -6.09 4.48 -0.16
C ARG A 22 -4.99 4.55 0.89
N VAL A 23 -4.39 3.41 1.25
CA VAL A 23 -3.24 3.35 2.17
C VAL A 23 -2.01 3.99 1.56
N ILE A 24 -1.72 3.74 0.27
CA ILE A 24 -0.57 4.32 -0.43
C ILE A 24 -0.66 5.86 -0.43
N ARG A 25 -1.85 6.41 -0.70
CA ARG A 25 -2.09 7.86 -0.83
C ARG A 25 -2.51 8.57 0.45
N ALA A 26 -2.65 7.85 1.56
CA ALA A 26 -3.02 8.46 2.84
C ALA A 26 -2.04 9.60 3.21
N PRO A 27 -2.50 10.64 3.92
CA PRO A 27 -1.68 11.80 4.25
C PRO A 27 -0.29 11.44 4.82
N HIS A 28 0.72 12.24 4.48
CA HIS A 28 2.11 11.98 4.89
C HIS A 28 2.40 12.34 6.36
N ARG A 29 1.55 13.16 6.99
CA ARG A 29 1.73 13.62 8.38
C ARG A 29 1.01 12.69 9.35
N GLY A 30 1.66 12.40 10.48
CA GLY A 30 1.12 11.57 11.54
C GLY A 30 1.50 10.10 11.40
N VAL A 31 0.85 9.26 12.21
CA VAL A 31 1.06 7.81 12.24
C VAL A 31 -0.07 7.12 11.48
N LEU A 32 0.28 6.20 10.59
CA LEU A 32 -0.66 5.34 9.88
C LEU A 32 -0.43 3.89 10.31
N VAL A 33 -1.46 3.27 10.88
CA VAL A 33 -1.47 1.83 11.19
C VAL A 33 -2.20 1.10 10.06
N VAL A 34 -1.58 0.05 9.54
CA VAL A 34 -2.14 -0.77 8.46
C VAL A 34 -2.25 -2.20 8.94
N GLU A 35 -3.48 -2.70 9.04
CA GLU A 35 -3.79 -4.06 9.42
C GLU A 35 -4.36 -4.85 8.23
N GLY A 36 -4.11 -6.14 8.20
CA GLY A 36 -4.70 -7.02 7.20
C GLY A 36 -4.32 -8.48 7.43
N GLY A 37 -5.10 -9.40 6.86
CA GLY A 37 -4.84 -10.83 6.97
C GLY A 37 -3.56 -11.31 6.24
N PRO A 38 -3.16 -12.58 6.41
CA PRO A 38 -2.07 -13.18 5.64
C PRO A 38 -2.28 -13.03 4.13
N GLY A 39 -1.20 -12.77 3.37
CA GLY A 39 -1.27 -12.68 1.91
C GLY A 39 -1.88 -11.40 1.33
N THR A 40 -2.32 -10.43 2.15
CA THR A 40 -2.95 -9.18 1.66
C THR A 40 -1.98 -8.12 1.11
N GLY A 41 -0.69 -8.46 0.95
CA GLY A 41 0.29 -7.59 0.29
C GLY A 41 0.82 -6.41 1.12
N LYS A 42 0.67 -6.40 2.46
CA LYS A 42 1.08 -5.28 3.34
C LYS A 42 2.52 -4.79 3.11
N THR A 43 3.48 -5.69 2.90
CA THR A 43 4.87 -5.32 2.61
C THR A 43 5.00 -4.57 1.29
N ALA A 44 4.33 -5.06 0.23
CA ALA A 44 4.34 -4.40 -1.06
C ALA A 44 3.66 -3.02 -0.99
N VAL A 45 2.54 -2.92 -0.27
CA VAL A 45 1.82 -1.66 -0.02
C VAL A 45 2.70 -0.66 0.73
N ALA A 46 3.44 -1.10 1.76
CA ALA A 46 4.35 -0.23 2.50
C ALA A 46 5.48 0.32 1.61
N LEU A 47 6.08 -0.52 0.76
CA LEU A 47 7.12 -0.11 -0.19
C LEU A 47 6.56 0.86 -1.25
N HIS A 48 5.37 0.58 -1.79
CA HIS A 48 4.71 1.46 -2.75
C HIS A 48 4.36 2.80 -2.12
N ARG A 49 3.91 2.82 -0.86
CA ARG A 49 3.69 4.04 -0.10
C ARG A 49 4.98 4.84 0.06
N ALA A 50 6.09 4.21 0.43
CA ALA A 50 7.37 4.90 0.55
C ALA A 50 7.79 5.55 -0.77
N ALA A 51 7.68 4.83 -1.88
CA ALA A 51 7.96 5.35 -3.22
C ALA A 51 7.03 6.51 -3.60
N TYR A 52 5.71 6.37 -3.34
CA TYR A 52 4.74 7.43 -3.59
C TYR A 52 5.07 8.70 -2.81
N LEU A 53 5.36 8.59 -1.51
CA LEU A 53 5.70 9.72 -0.67
C LEU A 53 7.01 10.41 -1.13
N LEU A 54 8.03 9.64 -1.49
CA LEU A 54 9.29 10.16 -2.02
C LEU A 54 9.10 10.92 -3.34
N TYR A 55 8.14 10.50 -4.17
CA TYR A 55 7.83 11.15 -5.43
C TYR A 55 6.98 12.41 -5.26
N GLU A 56 5.84 12.28 -4.56
CA GLU A 56 4.85 13.36 -4.35
C GLU A 56 5.44 14.50 -3.49
N TYR A 57 6.15 14.15 -2.42
CA TYR A 57 6.71 15.10 -1.46
C TYR A 57 8.21 15.27 -1.61
N ARG A 58 8.74 15.08 -2.82
CA ARG A 58 10.18 15.12 -3.10
C ARG A 58 10.88 16.37 -2.57
N GLU A 59 10.26 17.55 -2.65
CA GLU A 59 10.86 18.81 -2.18
C GLU A 59 10.99 18.84 -0.65
N LEU A 60 9.99 18.29 0.06
CA LEU A 60 9.99 18.21 1.52
C LEU A 60 10.93 17.10 2.04
N LEU A 61 11.06 16.03 1.28
CA LEU A 61 11.84 14.85 1.63
C LEU A 61 13.25 14.85 1.03
N ALA A 62 13.61 15.81 0.18
CA ALA A 62 14.91 15.89 -0.52
C ALA A 62 16.11 15.85 0.43
N ARG A 63 15.94 16.28 1.69
CA ARG A 63 16.98 16.30 2.72
C ARG A 63 16.72 15.32 3.86
N ARG A 64 15.72 14.44 3.73
CA ARG A 64 15.28 13.51 4.77
C ARG A 64 15.49 12.07 4.29
N ALA A 65 15.98 11.22 5.19
CA ALA A 65 16.08 9.80 4.92
C ALA A 65 14.74 9.09 5.18
N VAL A 66 14.44 8.06 4.38
CA VAL A 66 13.37 7.10 4.67
C VAL A 66 14.01 5.85 5.27
N LEU A 67 13.54 5.45 6.44
CA LEU A 67 13.94 4.20 7.11
C LEU A 67 12.84 3.17 6.98
N ILE A 68 13.18 2.00 6.46
CA ILE A 68 12.29 0.83 6.40
C ILE A 68 12.92 -0.25 7.28
N VAL A 69 12.16 -0.70 8.28
CA VAL A 69 12.57 -1.80 9.16
C VAL A 69 11.64 -2.97 8.88
N GLY A 70 12.23 -4.08 8.47
CA GLY A 70 11.55 -5.36 8.28
C GLY A 70 12.09 -6.42 9.24
N PRO A 71 11.32 -7.50 9.46
CA PRO A 71 11.82 -8.70 10.13
C PRO A 71 12.92 -9.40 9.31
#